data_AF-A0A837ITG6-F1
#
_entry.id   AF-A0A837ITG6-F1
#
_cell.length_a   1.000
_cell.length_b   1.000
_cell.length_c   1.000
_cell.angle_alpha   90.00
_cell.angle_beta   90.00
_cell.angle_gamma   90.00
#
_symmetry.space_group_name_H-M   'P 1'
#
loop_
_entity.id
_entity.type
_entity.pdbx_description
1 polymer ?
#
loop_
_entity_poly.entity_id
_entity_poly.type
_entity_poly.pdbx_seq_one_letter_code
_entity_poly.pdbx_strand_id
1 'polypeptide(L)' 'IEKVNEFKDRPLTGDYPFLIVDATYFKVREKHRIVSKAFMIAYGTNQEG' A
#
# COMPACT_ATOMS: atom_id res chain seq x y z
N ILE A 1 -7.03 -7.81 12.19
CA ILE A 1 -6.12 -8.41 11.18
C ILE A 1 -6.93 -8.93 10.00
N GLU A 2 -8.05 -9.64 10.25
CA GLU A 2 -8.98 -10.14 9.23
C GLU A 2 -9.28 -9.15 8.08
N LYS A 3 -9.85 -7.95 8.37
CA LYS A 3 -10.09 -6.91 7.35
C LYS A 3 -8.87 -6.44 6.57
N VAL A 4 -7.69 -6.45 7.21
CA VAL A 4 -6.43 -6.04 6.57
C VAL A 4 -5.96 -7.11 5.59
N ASN A 5 -6.10 -8.38 5.97
CA ASN A 5 -5.78 -9.50 5.09
C ASN A 5 -6.77 -9.56 3.91
N GLU A 6 -8.08 -9.40 4.16
CA GLU A 6 -9.08 -9.32 3.09
C GLU A 6 -8.75 -8.22 2.08
N PHE A 7 -8.40 -7.02 2.54
CA PHE A 7 -8.00 -5.92 1.65
C PHE A 7 -6.72 -6.24 0.86
N LYS A 8 -5.74 -6.87 1.51
CA LYS A 8 -4.44 -7.20 0.89
C LYS A 8 -4.59 -8.28 -0.18
N ASP A 9 -5.40 -9.29 0.10
CA ASP A 9 -5.51 -10.49 -0.73
C ASP A 9 -6.62 -10.35 -1.80
N ARG A 10 -7.35 -9.22 -1.82
CA ARG A 10 -8.36 -8.95 -2.86
C ARG A 10 -7.71 -8.90 -4.25
N PRO A 11 -8.32 -9.52 -5.27
CA PRO A 11 -7.84 -9.39 -6.65
C PRO A 11 -8.06 -7.96 -7.17
N LEU A 12 -7.16 -7.51 -8.03
CA LEU A 12 -7.39 -6.33 -8.86
C LEU A 12 -8.07 -6.78 -10.15
N THR A 13 -9.22 -6.19 -10.47
CA THR A 13 -10.02 -6.55 -11.65
C THR A 13 -10.12 -5.38 -12.61
N GLY A 14 -9.89 -5.65 -13.90
CA GLY A 14 -9.94 -4.62 -14.94
C GLY A 14 -8.66 -3.79 -15.03
N ASP A 15 -8.71 -2.78 -15.90
CA ASP A 15 -7.57 -1.91 -16.21
C ASP A 15 -7.57 -0.64 -15.35
N TYR A 16 -6.37 -0.26 -14.91
CA TYR A 16 -6.11 0.98 -14.16
C TYR A 16 -5.21 1.90 -15.01
N PRO A 17 -5.79 2.70 -15.94
CA PRO A 17 -5.00 3.49 -16.89
C PRO A 17 -4.12 4.57 -16.23
N PHE A 18 -4.48 5.02 -15.03
CA PHE A 18 -3.71 6.00 -14.28
C PHE A 18 -3.25 5.39 -12.96
N LEU A 19 -1.94 5.42 -12.71
CA LEU A 19 -1.32 4.95 -11.48
C LEU A 19 -0.45 6.04 -10.89
N ILE A 20 -0.63 6.30 -9.59
CA ILE A 20 0.20 7.20 -8.79
C ILE A 20 0.85 6.36 -7.69
N VAL A 21 2.15 6.56 -7.50
CA VAL A 21 2.91 5.91 -6.43
C VAL A 21 3.45 6.97 -5.49
N ASP A 22 3.22 6.79 -4.20
CA ASP A 22 3.78 7.61 -3.14
C ASP A 22 4.60 6.76 -2.16
N ALA A 23 5.59 7.39 -1.52
CA ALA A 23 6.47 6.73 -0.57
C ALA A 23 6.72 7.63 0.66
N THR A 24 6.34 7.13 1.83
CA THR A 24 6.61 7.79 3.11
C THR A 24 7.49 6.92 3.98
N TYR A 25 8.49 7.51 4.64
CA TYR A 25 9.34 6.80 5.60
C TYR A 25 8.85 7.00 7.03
N PHE A 26 8.61 5.91 7.74
CA PHE A 26 8.22 5.92 9.15
C PHE A 26 9.36 5.42 10.04
N LYS A 27 9.52 6.05 11.21
CA LYS A 27 10.34 5.50 12.29
C LYS A 27 9.53 4.42 13.01
N VAL A 28 10.01 3.18 12.94
CA VAL A 28 9.37 2.03 13.58
C VAL A 28 10.35 1.35 14.54
N ARG A 29 9.81 0.74 15.61
CA ARG A 29 10.61 -0.05 16.55
C ARG A 29 10.59 -1.51 16.12
N GLU A 30 11.76 -2.04 15.79
CA GLU A 30 11.94 -3.44 15.40
C GLU A 30 13.17 -3.99 16.11
N LYS A 31 13.06 -5.20 16.69
CA LYS A 31 14.18 -5.87 17.39
C LYS A 31 14.94 -4.93 18.35
N HIS A 32 14.19 -4.15 19.14
CA HIS A 32 14.72 -3.19 20.13
C HIS A 32 15.48 -1.98 19.56
N ARG A 33 15.41 -1.72 18.25
CA ARG A 33 16.02 -0.55 17.59
C ARG A 33 14.97 0.27 16.84
N ILE A 34 15.18 1.59 16.74
CA ILE A 34 14.35 2.46 15.90
C ILE A 34 14.99 2.53 14.51
N VAL A 35 14.25 2.11 13.49
CA VAL A 35 14.70 2.09 12.10
C VAL A 35 13.73 2.86 11.22
N SER A 36 14.23 3.47 10.13
CA SER A 36 13.35 3.99 9.09
C SER A 36 12.90 2.83 8.19
N LYS A 37 11.59 2.68 7.97
CA LYS A 37 11.04 1.78 6.95
C LYS A 37 10.23 2.58 5.93
N ALA A 38 10.36 2.21 4.66
CA ALA A 38 9.55 2.77 3.59
C ALA A 38 8.14 2.15 3.64
N PHE A 39 7.13 3.00 3.46
CA PHE A 39 5.76 2.62 3.21
C PHE A 39 5.36 3.13 1.83
N MET A 40 5.08 2.19 0.94
CA MET A 40 4.74 2.45 -0.45
C MET A 40 3.23 2.37 -0.61
N ILE A 41 2.63 3.37 -1.26
CA ILE A 41 1.22 3.38 -1.63
C ILE A 41 1.13 3.48 -3.14
N ALA A 42 0.37 2.58 -3.77
CA ALA A 42 -0.01 2.69 -5.16
C ALA A 42 -1.52 2.95 -5.23
N TYR A 43 -1.91 4.06 -5.87
CA TYR A 43 -3.29 4.42 -6.14
C TYR A 43 -3.53 4.35 -7.64
N GLY A 44 -4.59 3.65 -8.04
CA GLY A 44 -4.99 3.55 -9.45
C GLY A 44 -6.44 3.95 -9.63
N THR A 45 -6.72 4.73 -10.68
CA THR A 45 -8.07 5.05 -11.13
C THR A 45 -8.48 4.06 -12.21
N ASN A 46 -9.66 3.45 -12.09
CA ASN A 46 -10.16 2.49 -13.07
C ASN A 46 -10.99 3.22 -14.15
N GLN A 47 -11.66 2.47 -15.03
CA GLN A 47 -12.49 3.06 -16.09
C GLN A 47 -13.78 3.75 -15.59
N GLU A 48 -14.20 3.48 -14.35
CA GLU A 48 -15.39 4.08 -13.74
C GLU A 48 -15.09 5.43 -13.06
N GLY A 49 -13.80 5.77 -12.88
CA GLY A 49 -13.33 6.97 -12.20
C GLY A 49 -12.90 6.71 -10.76
#